data_AF-A0A7J4R825-F1
#
_entry.id   AF-A0A7J4R825-F1
#
_cell.length_a   1.000
_cell.length_b   1.000
_cell.length_c   1.000
_cell.angle_alpha   90.00
_cell.angle_beta   90.00
_cell.angle_gamma   90.00
#
_symmetry.space_group_name_H-M   'P 1'
#
loop_
_entity.id
_entity.type
_entity.pdbx_description
1 polymer ?
#
loop_
_entity_poly.entity_id
_entity_poly.type
_entity_poly.pdbx_seq_one_letter_code
_entity_poly.pdbx_strand_id
1 'polypeptide(L)'
;MAEDIDDDDSESFVGSLSGFDPITEGKEYLFSESPVPIYSATGFLKSQWRSDGYPDLTLPFSESYINSRSSTRSCENAWSVGDTDDVTTAGGSIAATVQKVSSNSAIFVEDGQVIPSTTLNDIASTWESTIFPTVTGYFGSAPDVDNTCQIEIVIFSIDGGGGIGGYFVPGLSSSKESVFMDIDDLSWRNTILAHEFQHLLHNARDPFEYIWIDEGAADMAAYLCFGVTSSLTGHANAWSENSNMSVRWWNQRIADYGAGFLFLMYLSDKLGGASAISALVADTDTGGKGIEDLASNPLPGSTPIGTTMSDIFANFTLAVSIDSGQGAFGFSNLDLSTGCIAAYVCKAQMSGFNDQWVNPWTSPLQELEGWGMRAYKFNQGSGAPLNIMVQPSEFGFEGALLAKDSSTGSWSMSRMRVDPVTGSVTGLIHDFGTDVDEVWMTTWYESAVDDCDYNYATCGITSGSYPTATATVQAMLVTDPAEVSI
;
A
#
# COMPACT_ATOMS: atom_id res chain seq x y z
N MET A 1 -15.80 6.60 57.99
CA MET A 1 -14.87 6.08 56.96
C MET A 1 -15.46 6.54 55.66
N ALA A 2 -14.72 7.34 54.89
CA ALA A 2 -14.92 7.28 53.45
C ALA A 2 -14.32 5.94 53.01
N GLU A 3 -14.92 5.33 52.00
CA GLU A 3 -14.20 4.38 51.16
C GLU A 3 -13.72 5.23 50.00
N ASP A 4 -12.41 5.28 49.81
CA ASP A 4 -11.82 6.04 48.71
C ASP A 4 -12.23 5.35 47.40
N ILE A 5 -12.75 6.14 46.47
CA ILE A 5 -12.94 5.70 45.09
C ILE A 5 -11.60 5.97 44.42
N ASP A 6 -10.89 4.91 44.05
CA ASP A 6 -9.76 5.03 43.12
C ASP A 6 -10.35 5.34 41.75
N ASP A 7 -10.44 6.64 41.41
CA ASP A 7 -10.58 7.12 40.04
C ASP A 7 -9.25 6.80 39.31
N ASP A 8 -9.12 5.55 38.87
CA ASP A 8 -8.02 5.06 38.03
C ASP A 8 -8.26 5.55 36.59
N ASP A 9 -8.18 6.87 36.41
CA ASP A 9 -8.12 7.54 35.11
C ASP A 9 -6.81 7.12 34.41
N SER A 10 -6.84 5.94 33.79
CA SER A 10 -5.76 5.44 32.96
C SER A 10 -5.65 6.32 31.71
N GLU A 11 -4.76 7.31 31.74
CA GLU A 11 -4.45 8.18 30.60
C GLU A 11 -4.16 7.34 29.36
N SER A 12 -5.11 7.30 28.42
CA SER A 12 -5.05 6.46 27.22
C SER A 12 -3.81 6.81 26.39
N PHE A 13 -3.08 5.80 25.92
CA PHE A 13 -1.79 6.04 25.27
C PHE A 13 -1.96 6.76 23.92
N VAL A 14 -1.44 7.99 23.83
CA VAL A 14 -1.43 8.79 22.60
C VAL A 14 -0.06 8.90 21.92
N GLY A 15 0.99 8.33 22.52
CA GLY A 15 2.37 8.56 22.10
C GLY A 15 2.79 10.02 22.23
N SER A 16 3.78 10.45 21.43
CA SER A 16 4.10 11.87 21.28
C SER A 16 4.71 12.17 19.91
N LEU A 17 4.41 13.35 19.37
CA LEU A 17 5.08 13.93 18.20
C LEU A 17 6.52 14.41 18.52
N SER A 18 6.94 14.33 19.79
CA SER A 18 8.25 14.79 20.26
C SER A 18 9.42 14.05 19.60
N GLY A 19 10.08 14.69 18.64
CA GLY A 19 11.27 14.17 17.97
C GLY A 19 11.05 13.69 16.53
N PHE A 20 9.80 13.69 16.07
CA PHE A 20 9.41 13.36 14.68
C PHE A 20 10.22 14.16 13.65
N ASP A 21 10.91 13.46 12.75
CA ASP A 21 11.47 14.05 11.52
C ASP A 21 10.56 13.74 10.32
N PRO A 22 9.81 14.72 9.78
CA PRO A 22 8.91 14.48 8.66
C PRO A 22 9.61 13.88 7.42
N ILE A 23 10.92 14.10 7.24
CA ILE A 23 11.66 13.63 6.06
C ILE A 23 12.05 12.15 6.16
N THR A 24 12.17 11.59 7.37
CA THR A 24 12.65 10.21 7.59
C THR A 24 11.67 9.32 8.37
N GLU A 25 10.73 9.90 9.10
CA GLU A 25 9.71 9.22 9.90
C GLU A 25 8.28 9.54 9.44
N GLY A 26 8.09 10.58 8.62
CA GLY A 26 6.79 10.98 8.07
C GLY A 26 6.46 10.38 6.71
N LYS A 27 5.17 10.40 6.37
CA LYS A 27 4.63 9.99 5.06
C LYS A 27 4.07 11.19 4.30
N GLU A 28 4.64 11.56 3.16
CA GLU A 28 4.13 12.70 2.39
C GLU A 28 2.68 12.42 1.88
N TYR A 29 1.76 13.36 2.08
CA TYR A 29 0.39 13.24 1.58
C TYR A 29 0.30 13.45 0.06
N LEU A 30 -0.81 13.00 -0.51
CA LEU A 30 -1.10 13.06 -1.94
C LEU A 30 -1.80 14.38 -2.34
N PHE A 31 -1.39 15.00 -3.46
CA PHE A 31 -1.89 16.23 -4.14
C PHE A 31 -1.24 17.60 -3.82
N SER A 32 -0.03 17.81 -4.33
CA SER A 32 0.60 19.14 -4.42
C SER A 32 0.32 19.90 -5.74
N GLU A 33 -0.14 21.16 -5.62
CA GLU A 33 0.58 22.32 -6.20
C GLU A 33 1.29 23.15 -5.08
N SER A 34 1.34 22.65 -3.84
CA SER A 34 2.01 23.31 -2.71
C SER A 34 3.53 23.34 -2.90
N PRO A 35 4.20 24.46 -2.57
CA PRO A 35 5.66 24.53 -2.55
C PRO A 35 6.28 23.91 -1.29
N VAL A 36 5.48 23.45 -0.32
CA VAL A 36 5.93 22.80 0.91
C VAL A 36 5.25 21.43 1.05
N PRO A 37 6.00 20.33 1.26
CA PRO A 37 5.46 19.01 1.59
C PRO A 37 4.73 18.99 2.93
N ILE A 38 3.80 18.04 3.07
CA ILE A 38 2.99 17.83 4.26
C ILE A 38 2.93 16.32 4.51
N TYR A 39 3.04 15.91 5.76
CA TYR A 39 3.25 14.52 6.15
C TYR A 39 2.19 14.02 7.14
N SER A 40 1.82 12.74 7.05
CA SER A 40 1.16 12.00 8.13
C SER A 40 2.19 11.59 9.18
N ALA A 41 1.81 11.70 10.46
CA ALA A 41 2.57 11.16 11.59
C ALA A 41 2.06 9.78 12.06
N THR A 42 1.08 9.17 11.38
CA THR A 42 0.41 7.95 11.85
C THR A 42 1.33 6.74 11.95
N GLY A 43 2.17 6.48 10.94
CA GLY A 43 3.17 5.40 11.01
C GLY A 43 4.14 5.56 12.20
N PHE A 44 4.48 6.80 12.58
CA PHE A 44 5.33 7.10 13.73
C PHE A 44 4.61 6.89 15.07
N LEU A 45 3.35 7.32 15.21
CA LEU A 45 2.56 7.09 16.42
C LEU A 45 2.17 5.60 16.59
N LYS A 46 1.81 4.91 15.50
CA LYS A 46 1.62 3.45 15.46
C LYS A 46 2.90 2.71 15.89
N SER A 47 4.09 3.27 15.58
CA SER A 47 5.37 2.69 16.02
C SER A 47 5.54 2.68 17.54
N GLN A 48 5.23 3.79 18.19
CA GLN A 48 5.34 3.95 19.64
C GLN A 48 4.31 3.06 20.35
N TRP A 49 3.07 3.05 19.87
CA TRP A 49 1.99 2.20 20.39
C TRP A 49 2.31 0.71 20.28
N ARG A 50 2.88 0.27 19.15
CA ARG A 50 3.36 -1.11 18.95
C ARG A 50 4.57 -1.43 19.84
N SER A 51 5.51 -0.49 20.03
CA SER A 51 6.67 -0.62 20.93
C SER A 51 6.25 -0.85 22.39
N ASP A 52 5.27 -0.08 22.86
CA ASP A 52 4.85 -0.08 24.27
C ASP A 52 3.82 -1.19 24.57
N GLY A 53 3.60 -2.10 23.62
CA GLY A 53 2.88 -3.36 23.82
C GLY A 53 1.40 -3.32 23.46
N TYR A 54 0.98 -2.39 22.59
CA TYR A 54 -0.43 -2.14 22.22
C TYR A 54 -1.31 -1.79 23.44
N PRO A 55 -0.96 -0.76 24.25
CA PRO A 55 -1.83 -0.28 25.33
C PRO A 55 -3.23 0.08 24.81
N ASP A 56 -4.25 -0.17 25.63
CA ASP A 56 -5.66 0.14 25.34
C ASP A 56 -6.26 -0.57 24.10
N LEU A 57 -5.53 -1.52 23.49
CA LEU A 57 -5.95 -2.27 22.30
C LEU A 57 -7.39 -2.80 22.39
N THR A 58 -8.21 -2.32 21.46
CA THR A 58 -9.63 -2.68 21.34
C THR A 58 -9.91 -3.21 19.94
N LEU A 59 -10.58 -4.37 19.86
CA LEU A 59 -10.94 -5.05 18.60
C LEU A 59 -12.47 -5.05 18.42
N PRO A 60 -13.06 -3.93 17.95
CA PRO A 60 -14.52 -3.72 17.97
C PRO A 60 -15.31 -4.71 17.10
N PHE A 61 -14.68 -5.29 16.08
CA PHE A 61 -15.30 -6.32 15.22
C PHE A 61 -15.04 -7.77 15.65
N SER A 62 -14.31 -8.00 16.76
CA SER A 62 -14.08 -9.36 17.28
C SER A 62 -15.35 -10.00 17.85
N GLU A 63 -15.50 -11.32 17.70
CA GLU A 63 -16.64 -12.06 18.31
C GLU A 63 -16.74 -11.80 19.82
N SER A 64 -15.60 -11.70 20.52
CA SER A 64 -15.53 -11.38 21.95
C SER A 64 -16.12 -10.02 22.30
N TYR A 65 -15.91 -9.00 21.47
CA TYR A 65 -16.42 -7.65 21.69
C TYR A 65 -17.91 -7.57 21.33
N ILE A 66 -18.30 -8.14 20.19
CA ILE A 66 -19.70 -8.18 19.74
C ILE A 66 -20.58 -8.96 20.73
N ASN A 67 -20.08 -10.04 21.33
CA ASN A 67 -20.82 -10.78 22.37
C ASN A 67 -20.86 -10.09 23.74
N SER A 68 -20.00 -9.09 24.00
CA SER A 68 -19.99 -8.34 25.27
C SER A 68 -20.90 -7.11 25.24
N ARG A 69 -21.03 -6.42 24.10
CA ARG A 69 -21.96 -5.30 23.91
C ARG A 69 -23.39 -5.77 23.56
N SER A 70 -24.26 -5.81 24.57
CA SER A 70 -25.68 -6.18 24.42
C SER A 70 -26.60 -5.05 23.93
N SER A 71 -26.18 -4.27 22.92
CA SER A 71 -26.92 -3.14 22.38
C SER A 71 -26.91 -3.08 20.84
N THR A 72 -28.06 -2.74 20.26
CA THR A 72 -28.12 -2.17 18.90
C THR A 72 -27.58 -0.74 18.91
N ARG A 73 -26.78 -0.39 17.90
CA ARG A 73 -26.28 0.98 17.62
C ARG A 73 -27.39 2.02 17.85
N SER A 74 -27.24 2.88 18.85
CA SER A 74 -28.32 3.77 19.31
C SER A 74 -28.03 5.27 19.21
N CYS A 75 -26.77 5.66 18.97
CA CYS A 75 -26.33 7.05 18.79
C CYS A 75 -26.71 7.97 19.98
N GLU A 76 -26.76 7.42 21.20
CA GLU A 76 -27.29 8.09 22.39
C GLU A 76 -26.44 9.30 22.85
N ASN A 77 -25.15 9.32 22.49
CA ASN A 77 -24.19 10.36 22.87
C ASN A 77 -23.78 11.27 21.68
N ALA A 78 -24.52 11.26 20.56
CA ALA A 78 -24.15 12.01 19.35
C ALA A 78 -23.93 13.51 19.60
N TRP A 79 -22.79 14.03 19.16
CA TRP A 79 -22.35 15.41 19.35
C TRP A 79 -23.26 16.41 18.63
N SER A 80 -23.39 17.61 19.22
CA SER A 80 -24.13 18.76 18.70
C SER A 80 -23.23 19.99 18.50
N VAL A 81 -23.63 20.87 17.58
CA VAL A 81 -22.87 22.11 17.32
C VAL A 81 -22.93 23.04 18.52
N GLY A 82 -21.76 23.39 19.07
CA GLY A 82 -21.61 24.18 20.28
C GLY A 82 -21.32 23.36 21.55
N ASP A 83 -21.24 22.03 21.45
CA ASP A 83 -20.66 21.20 22.51
C ASP A 83 -19.13 21.39 22.55
N THR A 84 -18.52 21.12 23.70
CA THR A 84 -17.11 21.40 23.99
C THR A 84 -16.46 20.24 24.73
N ASP A 85 -15.21 19.90 24.40
CA ASP A 85 -14.43 18.82 25.03
C ASP A 85 -12.95 19.21 25.18
N ASP A 86 -12.25 18.62 26.15
CA ASP A 86 -10.81 18.76 26.37
C ASP A 86 -10.05 17.62 25.64
N VAL A 87 -10.14 17.64 24.31
CA VAL A 87 -9.67 16.58 23.40
C VAL A 87 -8.19 16.26 23.59
N THR A 88 -7.86 15.01 23.91
CA THR A 88 -6.48 14.52 24.00
C THR A 88 -5.86 14.30 22.62
N THR A 89 -4.66 14.82 22.39
CA THR A 89 -3.91 14.69 21.14
C THR A 89 -2.47 14.19 21.40
N ALA A 90 -1.73 13.78 20.37
CA ALA A 90 -0.31 13.43 20.49
C ALA A 90 0.63 14.63 20.78
N GLY A 91 0.08 15.85 20.83
CA GLY A 91 0.73 17.07 21.35
C GLY A 91 0.32 17.46 22.78
N GLY A 92 -0.64 16.74 23.39
CA GLY A 92 -1.29 17.08 24.68
C GLY A 92 -2.79 17.36 24.51
N SER A 93 -3.50 17.66 25.62
CA SER A 93 -4.92 18.03 25.55
C SER A 93 -5.12 19.47 25.06
N ILE A 94 -6.14 19.65 24.21
CA ILE A 94 -6.61 20.94 23.71
C ILE A 94 -8.08 21.14 24.07
N ALA A 95 -8.47 22.36 24.41
CA ALA A 95 -9.89 22.70 24.49
C ALA A 95 -10.42 22.89 23.06
N ALA A 96 -11.52 22.23 22.70
CA ALA A 96 -12.11 22.33 21.37
C ALA A 96 -13.64 22.36 21.39
N THR A 97 -14.21 23.12 20.46
CA THR A 97 -15.67 23.26 20.27
C THR A 97 -16.11 22.55 18.98
N VAL A 98 -17.22 21.82 19.02
CA VAL A 98 -17.87 21.23 17.85
C VAL A 98 -18.49 22.33 16.98
N GLN A 99 -17.82 22.70 15.88
CA GLN A 99 -18.27 23.78 15.00
C GLN A 99 -19.27 23.31 13.93
N LYS A 100 -19.28 22.00 13.62
CA LYS A 100 -20.12 21.42 12.57
C LYS A 100 -20.34 19.93 12.83
N VAL A 101 -21.55 19.44 12.56
CA VAL A 101 -21.87 18.00 12.59
C VAL A 101 -22.51 17.57 11.28
N SER A 102 -22.46 16.27 11.00
CA SER A 102 -23.13 15.58 9.90
C SER A 102 -23.78 14.28 10.40
N SER A 103 -24.06 13.33 9.50
CA SER A 103 -24.65 12.03 9.86
C SER A 103 -23.62 11.04 10.41
N ASN A 104 -22.36 11.18 10.00
CA ASN A 104 -21.25 10.27 10.29
C ASN A 104 -19.97 10.99 10.79
N SER A 105 -20.02 12.30 11.10
CA SER A 105 -18.91 12.99 11.79
C SER A 105 -19.33 14.20 12.64
N ALA A 106 -18.45 14.53 13.58
CA ALA A 106 -18.45 15.75 14.39
C ALA A 106 -17.11 16.47 14.19
N ILE A 107 -17.15 17.72 13.72
CA ILE A 107 -15.96 18.51 13.43
C ILE A 107 -15.65 19.43 14.62
N PHE A 108 -14.65 19.04 15.37
CA PHE A 108 -14.04 19.82 16.46
C PHE A 108 -13.04 20.83 15.90
N VAL A 109 -13.02 22.01 16.49
CA VAL A 109 -12.02 23.05 16.20
C VAL A 109 -11.49 23.61 17.51
N GLU A 110 -10.17 23.71 17.62
CA GLU A 110 -9.47 24.27 18.78
C GLU A 110 -10.00 25.67 19.17
N ASP A 111 -10.18 25.88 20.48
CA ASP A 111 -10.78 27.10 21.01
C ASP A 111 -9.89 28.33 20.80
N GLY A 112 -10.41 29.28 20.02
CA GLY A 112 -9.71 30.50 19.60
C GLY A 112 -9.29 30.49 18.14
N GLN A 113 -9.26 29.33 17.49
CA GLN A 113 -9.10 29.22 16.04
C GLN A 113 -10.40 29.59 15.30
N VAL A 114 -10.30 29.94 14.01
CA VAL A 114 -11.45 30.41 13.21
C VAL A 114 -11.43 29.84 11.79
N ILE A 115 -12.14 28.72 11.60
CA ILE A 115 -12.39 28.14 10.27
C ILE A 115 -13.66 28.78 9.66
N PRO A 116 -13.64 29.29 8.41
CA PRO A 116 -14.83 29.81 7.76
C PRO A 116 -15.95 28.75 7.65
N SER A 117 -17.20 29.15 7.95
CA SER A 117 -18.34 28.24 7.88
C SER A 117 -18.61 27.67 6.48
N THR A 118 -18.13 28.33 5.42
CA THR A 118 -18.10 27.75 4.06
C THR A 118 -17.20 26.52 3.98
N THR A 119 -16.01 26.58 4.59
CA THR A 119 -15.04 25.47 4.62
C THR A 119 -15.53 24.32 5.49
N LEU A 120 -16.12 24.61 6.67
CA LEU A 120 -16.73 23.58 7.52
C LEU A 120 -17.90 22.84 6.84
N ASN A 121 -18.74 23.57 6.09
CA ASN A 121 -19.80 22.93 5.30
C ASN A 121 -19.25 22.11 4.11
N ASP A 122 -18.14 22.55 3.51
CA ASP A 122 -17.46 21.84 2.41
C ASP A 122 -16.78 20.54 2.89
N ILE A 123 -16.12 20.55 4.06
CA ILE A 123 -15.59 19.35 4.73
C ILE A 123 -16.73 18.35 4.98
N ALA A 124 -17.78 18.76 5.70
CA ALA A 124 -18.89 17.88 6.02
C ALA A 124 -19.61 17.36 4.76
N SER A 125 -19.72 18.18 3.70
CA SER A 125 -20.30 17.74 2.43
C SER A 125 -19.42 16.72 1.72
N THR A 126 -18.09 16.93 1.67
CA THR A 126 -17.14 16.01 1.02
C THR A 126 -17.00 14.71 1.81
N TRP A 127 -17.05 14.78 3.14
CA TRP A 127 -17.08 13.63 4.03
C TRP A 127 -18.27 12.72 3.72
N GLU A 128 -19.50 13.25 3.77
CA GLU A 128 -20.73 12.46 3.56
C GLU A 128 -20.93 11.99 2.11
N SER A 129 -20.49 12.77 1.11
CA SER A 129 -20.74 12.46 -0.30
C SER A 129 -19.62 11.73 -1.03
N THR A 130 -18.40 11.74 -0.48
CA THR A 130 -17.23 11.10 -1.11
C THR A 130 -16.43 10.25 -0.13
N ILE A 131 -15.89 10.82 0.96
CA ILE A 131 -14.90 10.12 1.79
C ILE A 131 -15.55 8.94 2.53
N PHE A 132 -16.53 9.22 3.39
CA PHE A 132 -17.16 8.19 4.21
C PHE A 132 -17.73 7.02 3.39
N PRO A 133 -18.56 7.22 2.33
CA PRO A 133 -19.10 6.10 1.55
C PRO A 133 -18.07 5.36 0.71
N THR A 134 -17.00 6.01 0.23
CA THR A 134 -15.96 5.34 -0.55
C THR A 134 -15.02 4.54 0.35
N VAL A 135 -14.51 5.14 1.42
CA VAL A 135 -13.54 4.51 2.31
C VAL A 135 -14.22 3.40 3.11
N THR A 136 -15.44 3.59 3.65
CA THR A 136 -16.17 2.45 4.27
C THR A 136 -16.63 1.39 3.27
N GLY A 137 -16.74 1.73 1.98
CA GLY A 137 -17.05 0.79 0.92
C GLY A 137 -15.92 -0.19 0.61
N TYR A 138 -14.66 0.23 0.77
CA TYR A 138 -13.45 -0.57 0.50
C TYR A 138 -12.80 -1.15 1.77
N PHE A 139 -12.80 -0.42 2.88
CA PHE A 139 -12.11 -0.79 4.12
C PHE A 139 -13.09 -1.23 5.24
N GLY A 140 -14.38 -1.35 4.89
CA GLY A 140 -15.46 -1.84 5.77
C GLY A 140 -16.11 -0.75 6.63
N SER A 141 -17.17 -1.12 7.36
CA SER A 141 -17.90 -0.17 8.23
C SER A 141 -17.02 0.49 9.28
N ALA A 142 -17.33 1.75 9.61
CA ALA A 142 -16.82 2.40 10.81
C ALA A 142 -17.17 1.61 12.08
N PRO A 143 -16.27 1.60 13.09
CA PRO A 143 -16.62 1.20 14.44
C PRO A 143 -17.54 2.25 15.12
N ASP A 144 -17.87 2.03 16.39
CA ASP A 144 -18.77 2.85 17.21
C ASP A 144 -18.52 2.57 18.70
N VAL A 145 -17.28 2.73 19.14
CA VAL A 145 -16.84 2.46 20.50
C VAL A 145 -17.46 3.47 21.46
N ASP A 146 -17.56 4.75 21.09
CA ASP A 146 -18.17 5.78 21.95
C ASP A 146 -19.73 5.79 21.95
N ASN A 147 -20.37 5.18 20.93
CA ASN A 147 -21.82 5.22 20.66
C ASN A 147 -22.37 6.62 20.29
N THR A 148 -21.54 7.49 19.72
CA THR A 148 -21.93 8.77 19.10
C THR A 148 -22.49 8.59 17.68
N CYS A 149 -22.16 7.47 17.00
CA CYS A 149 -22.35 7.26 15.58
C CYS A 149 -21.55 8.20 14.65
N GLN A 150 -20.56 8.93 15.16
CA GLN A 150 -19.83 9.98 14.44
C GLN A 150 -18.32 9.80 14.60
N ILE A 151 -17.57 9.97 13.50
CA ILE A 151 -16.11 10.13 13.58
C ILE A 151 -15.80 11.56 14.05
N GLU A 152 -14.99 11.71 15.08
CA GLU A 152 -14.44 12.99 15.52
C GLU A 152 -13.36 13.45 14.55
N ILE A 153 -13.60 14.58 13.87
CA ILE A 153 -12.63 15.24 13.00
C ILE A 153 -12.08 16.45 13.77
N VAL A 154 -10.85 16.33 14.26
CA VAL A 154 -10.23 17.31 15.17
C VAL A 154 -9.25 18.19 14.41
N ILE A 155 -9.56 19.48 14.32
CA ILE A 155 -8.76 20.47 13.56
C ILE A 155 -8.17 21.51 14.52
N PHE A 156 -6.84 21.56 14.61
CA PHE A 156 -6.10 22.41 15.57
C PHE A 156 -4.72 22.81 15.01
N SER A 157 -3.93 23.60 15.73
CA SER A 157 -2.54 23.88 15.33
C SER A 157 -1.58 22.77 15.80
N ILE A 158 -0.86 22.14 14.88
CA ILE A 158 0.10 21.05 15.15
C ILE A 158 1.53 21.60 15.04
N ASP A 159 1.96 21.97 13.83
CA ASP A 159 3.25 22.64 13.58
C ASP A 159 3.20 23.75 12.50
N GLY A 160 2.06 23.91 11.82
CA GLY A 160 1.76 25.00 10.89
C GLY A 160 1.52 24.53 9.46
N GLY A 161 1.64 25.45 8.49
CA GLY A 161 1.45 25.11 7.08
C GLY A 161 2.68 24.43 6.46
N GLY A 162 2.60 23.13 6.19
CA GLY A 162 3.74 22.29 5.86
C GLY A 162 4.43 21.75 7.10
N GLY A 163 4.54 20.43 7.20
CA GLY A 163 4.85 19.75 8.45
C GLY A 163 3.92 18.55 8.65
N ILE A 164 3.26 18.45 9.78
CA ILE A 164 2.31 17.39 10.14
C ILE A 164 0.90 17.83 9.74
N GLY A 165 0.44 17.40 8.57
CA GLY A 165 -0.91 17.77 8.09
C GLY A 165 -2.04 17.07 8.86
N GLY A 166 -1.73 15.95 9.51
CA GLY A 166 -2.70 15.15 10.25
C GLY A 166 -2.11 13.83 10.76
N TYR A 167 -2.94 13.08 11.48
CA TYR A 167 -2.65 11.73 11.94
C TYR A 167 -3.89 11.03 12.53
N PHE A 168 -3.74 9.74 12.81
CA PHE A 168 -4.61 8.88 13.57
C PHE A 168 -3.84 8.34 14.79
N VAL A 169 -4.54 8.12 15.92
CA VAL A 169 -3.94 7.67 17.19
C VAL A 169 -4.55 6.33 17.61
N PRO A 170 -3.85 5.19 17.41
CA PRO A 170 -4.40 3.88 17.70
C PRO A 170 -4.94 3.70 19.13
N GLY A 171 -4.23 4.17 20.16
CA GLY A 171 -4.63 4.02 21.57
C GLY A 171 -5.91 4.77 21.97
N LEU A 172 -6.32 5.79 21.21
CA LEU A 172 -7.63 6.45 21.40
C LEU A 172 -8.81 5.61 20.88
N SER A 173 -8.57 4.63 20.00
CA SER A 173 -9.61 3.75 19.43
C SER A 173 -10.27 2.81 20.46
N SER A 174 -9.82 2.89 21.72
CA SER A 174 -10.41 2.28 22.90
C SER A 174 -11.62 3.05 23.45
N SER A 175 -11.72 4.34 23.15
CA SER A 175 -12.64 5.29 23.78
C SER A 175 -13.30 6.28 22.83
N LYS A 176 -12.67 6.63 21.68
CA LYS A 176 -13.14 7.60 20.69
C LYS A 176 -12.77 7.20 19.26
N GLU A 177 -13.66 7.43 18.31
CA GLU A 177 -13.38 7.33 16.88
C GLU A 177 -12.81 8.65 16.30
N SER A 178 -11.51 8.94 16.47
CA SER A 178 -10.91 10.26 16.14
C SER A 178 -9.86 10.26 15.02
N VAL A 179 -9.86 11.33 14.20
CA VAL A 179 -8.80 11.68 13.23
C VAL A 179 -8.41 13.16 13.37
N PHE A 180 -7.12 13.46 13.22
CA PHE A 180 -6.51 14.76 13.55
C PHE A 180 -5.94 15.47 12.31
N MET A 181 -5.95 16.80 12.32
CA MET A 181 -5.54 17.66 11.18
C MET A 181 -4.97 19.01 11.63
N ASP A 182 -3.92 19.51 10.95
CA ASP A 182 -3.48 20.90 11.13
C ASP A 182 -4.42 21.87 10.39
N ILE A 183 -4.84 22.91 11.10
CA ILE A 183 -5.68 23.99 10.60
C ILE A 183 -5.03 24.80 9.47
N ASP A 184 -3.71 24.98 9.46
CA ASP A 184 -3.01 25.73 8.41
C ASP A 184 -2.95 24.93 7.10
N ASP A 185 -2.99 23.60 7.17
CA ASP A 185 -2.98 22.68 6.01
C ASP A 185 -4.38 22.30 5.49
N LEU A 186 -5.42 23.04 5.91
CA LEU A 186 -6.80 22.93 5.42
C LEU A 186 -6.96 22.94 3.87
N SER A 187 -5.97 23.41 3.12
CA SER A 187 -6.01 23.30 1.65
C SER A 187 -5.95 21.84 1.15
N TRP A 188 -5.33 20.94 1.91
CA TRP A 188 -5.16 19.50 1.61
C TRP A 188 -6.16 18.58 2.32
N ARG A 189 -7.02 19.14 3.18
CA ARG A 189 -7.97 18.44 4.08
C ARG A 189 -8.65 17.18 3.51
N ASN A 190 -8.99 17.18 2.22
CA ASN A 190 -9.69 16.07 1.57
C ASN A 190 -8.83 14.80 1.49
N THR A 191 -7.56 14.91 1.09
CA THR A 191 -6.63 13.76 1.07
C THR A 191 -6.41 13.25 2.48
N ILE A 192 -6.05 14.16 3.39
CA ILE A 192 -5.73 13.86 4.79
C ILE A 192 -6.86 13.07 5.44
N LEU A 193 -8.11 13.53 5.31
CA LEU A 193 -9.28 12.84 5.87
C LEU A 193 -9.58 11.48 5.22
N ALA A 194 -9.31 11.28 3.93
CA ALA A 194 -9.51 9.97 3.30
C ALA A 194 -8.45 8.94 3.71
N HIS A 195 -7.23 9.44 3.95
CA HIS A 195 -6.05 8.68 4.35
C HIS A 195 -6.13 8.27 5.83
N GLU A 196 -6.26 9.21 6.76
CA GLU A 196 -6.34 8.93 8.20
C GLU A 196 -7.59 8.14 8.59
N PHE A 197 -8.70 8.31 7.84
CA PHE A 197 -9.89 7.50 8.06
C PHE A 197 -9.70 6.03 7.62
N GLN A 198 -8.87 5.74 6.60
CA GLN A 198 -8.52 4.34 6.31
C GLN A 198 -7.74 3.73 7.47
N HIS A 199 -6.76 4.42 8.06
CA HIS A 199 -6.00 3.88 9.19
C HIS A 199 -6.91 3.55 10.38
N LEU A 200 -7.90 4.41 10.69
CA LEU A 200 -8.93 4.13 11.70
C LEU A 200 -9.74 2.87 11.36
N LEU A 201 -10.23 2.73 10.12
CA LEU A 201 -11.01 1.56 9.70
C LEU A 201 -10.21 0.26 9.65
N HIS A 202 -8.91 0.35 9.37
CA HIS A 202 -8.00 -0.78 9.30
C HIS A 202 -7.59 -1.24 10.70
N ASN A 203 -7.14 -0.31 11.55
CA ASN A 203 -6.76 -0.58 12.94
C ASN A 203 -7.89 -1.21 13.77
N ALA A 204 -9.14 -0.81 13.51
CA ALA A 204 -10.34 -1.39 14.13
C ALA A 204 -10.61 -2.87 13.74
N ARG A 205 -9.92 -3.40 12.72
CA ARG A 205 -10.05 -4.77 12.20
C ARG A 205 -8.78 -5.57 12.45
N ASP A 206 -7.69 -5.13 11.85
CA ASP A 206 -6.34 -5.63 12.10
C ASP A 206 -5.38 -4.47 12.44
N PRO A 207 -5.07 -4.28 13.74
CA PRO A 207 -4.03 -3.34 14.18
C PRO A 207 -2.61 -3.91 14.04
N PHE A 208 -2.45 -5.19 13.72
CA PHE A 208 -1.17 -5.91 13.67
C PHE A 208 -0.53 -5.91 12.29
N GLU A 209 -1.29 -5.63 11.23
CA GLU A 209 -0.83 -5.63 9.83
C GLU A 209 0.47 -4.83 9.60
N TYR A 210 1.27 -5.33 8.66
CA TYR A 210 2.50 -4.74 8.14
C TYR A 210 2.24 -3.38 7.47
N ILE A 211 3.19 -2.47 7.62
CA ILE A 211 3.03 -1.07 7.25
C ILE A 211 2.93 -0.92 5.72
N TRP A 212 3.54 -1.83 4.95
CA TRP A 212 3.45 -1.81 3.48
C TRP A 212 2.03 -2.03 2.93
N ILE A 213 1.19 -2.79 3.65
CA ILE A 213 -0.24 -2.95 3.32
C ILE A 213 -1.04 -1.76 3.85
N ASP A 214 -0.84 -1.37 5.12
CA ASP A 214 -1.61 -0.28 5.74
C ASP A 214 -1.40 1.08 5.04
N GLU A 215 -0.16 1.44 4.72
CA GLU A 215 0.15 2.71 4.08
C GLU A 215 -0.20 2.73 2.59
N GLY A 216 -0.08 1.58 1.91
CA GLY A 216 -0.59 1.38 0.56
C GLY A 216 -2.12 1.48 0.50
N ALA A 217 -2.82 1.05 1.56
CA ALA A 217 -4.26 1.14 1.70
C ALA A 217 -4.72 2.59 1.95
N ALA A 218 -3.99 3.37 2.76
CA ALA A 218 -4.21 4.82 2.90
C ALA A 218 -4.05 5.58 1.57
N ASP A 219 -2.99 5.28 0.81
CA ASP A 219 -2.78 5.88 -0.52
C ASP A 219 -3.89 5.46 -1.50
N MET A 220 -4.34 4.21 -1.43
CA MET A 220 -5.48 3.71 -2.17
C MET A 220 -6.79 4.42 -1.78
N ALA A 221 -7.04 4.68 -0.50
CA ALA A 221 -8.24 5.37 -0.02
C ALA A 221 -8.36 6.78 -0.61
N ALA A 222 -7.28 7.55 -0.58
CA ALA A 222 -7.22 8.87 -1.21
C ALA A 222 -7.34 8.80 -2.75
N TYR A 223 -6.73 7.81 -3.41
CA TYR A 223 -6.92 7.56 -4.86
C TYR A 223 -8.39 7.27 -5.19
N LEU A 224 -9.05 6.39 -4.44
CA LEU A 224 -10.45 6.01 -4.68
C LEU A 224 -11.42 7.19 -4.52
N CYS A 225 -11.11 8.12 -3.62
CA CYS A 225 -11.90 9.33 -3.42
C CYS A 225 -11.67 10.42 -4.49
N PHE A 226 -10.43 10.60 -4.98
CA PHE A 226 -10.03 11.81 -5.73
C PHE A 226 -9.24 11.57 -7.03
N GLY A 227 -8.87 10.33 -7.35
CA GLY A 227 -8.21 9.91 -8.61
C GLY A 227 -6.67 9.98 -8.58
N VAL A 228 -6.05 10.13 -9.77
CA VAL A 228 -4.59 10.32 -9.89
C VAL A 228 -4.22 11.75 -9.53
N THR A 229 -3.43 11.92 -8.48
CA THR A 229 -2.93 13.22 -7.97
C THR A 229 -1.38 13.25 -8.07
N SER A 230 -0.76 14.42 -7.90
CA SER A 230 0.67 14.66 -8.20
C SER A 230 1.64 13.90 -7.29
N SER A 231 1.43 13.89 -5.96
CA SER A 231 2.29 13.10 -5.05
C SER A 231 2.01 11.59 -5.15
N LEU A 232 0.79 11.16 -5.49
CA LEU A 232 0.53 9.74 -5.81
C LEU A 232 1.31 9.31 -7.05
N THR A 233 1.34 10.19 -8.06
CA THR A 233 2.21 10.02 -9.22
C THR A 233 3.68 9.98 -8.80
N GLY A 234 4.09 10.79 -7.81
CA GLY A 234 5.41 10.73 -7.19
C GLY A 234 5.73 9.39 -6.53
N HIS A 235 4.88 8.89 -5.64
CA HIS A 235 5.03 7.61 -4.93
C HIS A 235 5.14 6.45 -5.92
N ALA A 236 4.10 6.28 -6.75
CA ALA A 236 4.02 5.18 -7.70
C ALA A 236 5.14 5.24 -8.76
N ASN A 237 5.54 6.43 -9.23
CA ASN A 237 6.66 6.55 -10.17
C ASN A 237 8.02 6.32 -9.51
N ALA A 238 8.21 6.72 -8.24
CA ALA A 238 9.46 6.45 -7.52
C ALA A 238 9.73 4.94 -7.42
N TRP A 239 8.69 4.13 -7.22
CA TRP A 239 8.81 2.66 -7.33
C TRP A 239 8.96 2.20 -8.78
N SER A 240 8.12 2.65 -9.72
CA SER A 240 8.20 2.21 -11.11
C SER A 240 9.56 2.51 -11.78
N GLU A 241 10.23 3.60 -11.44
CA GLU A 241 11.60 3.91 -11.87
C GLU A 241 12.67 3.02 -11.20
N ASN A 242 12.41 2.55 -9.98
CA ASN A 242 13.35 1.81 -9.13
C ASN A 242 12.78 0.44 -8.69
N SER A 243 12.11 -0.27 -9.60
CA SER A 243 11.28 -1.47 -9.29
C SER A 243 12.04 -2.68 -8.71
N ASN A 244 13.35 -2.56 -8.52
CA ASN A 244 14.15 -3.42 -7.63
C ASN A 244 13.91 -3.21 -6.15
N MET A 245 13.25 -2.13 -5.75
CA MET A 245 12.87 -1.89 -4.36
C MET A 245 11.71 -2.80 -4.01
N SER A 246 11.69 -3.28 -2.77
CA SER A 246 10.72 -4.26 -2.30
C SER A 246 9.28 -3.75 -2.41
N VAL A 247 8.35 -4.69 -2.60
CA VAL A 247 6.91 -4.48 -2.37
C VAL A 247 6.49 -4.84 -0.93
N ARG A 248 7.28 -5.66 -0.21
CA ARG A 248 6.92 -6.27 1.08
C ARG A 248 7.77 -5.81 2.28
N TRP A 249 8.75 -4.94 2.04
CA TRP A 249 9.65 -4.40 3.05
C TRP A 249 9.55 -2.88 3.15
N TRP A 250 9.53 -2.37 4.37
CA TRP A 250 9.11 -1.01 4.66
C TRP A 250 10.10 -0.19 5.48
N ASN A 251 10.48 0.99 5.00
CA ASN A 251 11.35 1.93 5.74
C ASN A 251 11.08 3.41 5.38
N GLN A 252 9.80 3.81 5.32
CA GLN A 252 9.32 5.18 5.01
C GLN A 252 9.80 5.76 3.68
N ARG A 253 10.32 4.97 2.73
CA ARG A 253 10.86 5.49 1.47
C ARG A 253 9.72 5.83 0.50
N ILE A 254 9.83 6.90 -0.28
CA ILE A 254 8.80 7.33 -1.26
C ILE A 254 8.34 6.18 -2.19
N ALA A 255 9.27 5.29 -2.55
CA ALA A 255 8.98 4.11 -3.36
C ALA A 255 8.26 2.97 -2.60
N ASP A 256 8.39 2.86 -1.27
CA ASP A 256 7.71 1.82 -0.49
C ASP A 256 6.19 2.05 -0.53
N TYR A 257 5.75 3.30 -0.35
CA TYR A 257 4.34 3.71 -0.54
C TYR A 257 3.83 3.38 -1.94
N GLY A 258 4.61 3.72 -2.97
CA GLY A 258 4.30 3.43 -4.37
C GLY A 258 4.16 1.94 -4.65
N ALA A 259 4.99 1.11 -4.02
CA ALA A 259 4.96 -0.34 -4.14
C ALA A 259 3.67 -0.92 -3.55
N GLY A 260 3.34 -0.56 -2.30
CA GLY A 260 2.12 -0.99 -1.61
C GLY A 260 0.86 -0.53 -2.34
N PHE A 261 0.79 0.74 -2.74
CA PHE A 261 -0.31 1.28 -3.53
C PHE A 261 -0.53 0.53 -4.85
N LEU A 262 0.53 0.35 -5.66
CA LEU A 262 0.43 -0.35 -6.95
C LEU A 262 0.00 -1.82 -6.75
N PHE A 263 0.48 -2.48 -5.70
CA PHE A 263 0.13 -3.86 -5.41
C PHE A 263 -1.33 -4.01 -4.94
N LEU A 264 -1.81 -3.16 -4.01
CA LEU A 264 -3.20 -3.20 -3.58
C LEU A 264 -4.18 -2.78 -4.68
N MET A 265 -3.81 -1.82 -5.53
CA MET A 265 -4.57 -1.51 -6.75
C MET A 265 -4.67 -2.73 -7.68
N TYR A 266 -3.61 -3.52 -7.81
CA TYR A 266 -3.62 -4.77 -8.57
C TYR A 266 -4.52 -5.84 -7.93
N LEU A 267 -4.39 -6.08 -6.62
CA LEU A 267 -5.25 -7.04 -5.91
C LEU A 267 -6.74 -6.62 -6.00
N SER A 268 -7.05 -5.33 -5.88
CA SER A 268 -8.39 -4.79 -6.13
C SER A 268 -8.89 -5.09 -7.54
N ASP A 269 -8.07 -4.81 -8.58
CA ASP A 269 -8.45 -5.05 -9.98
C ASP A 269 -8.71 -6.53 -10.28
N LYS A 270 -7.94 -7.43 -9.64
CA LYS A 270 -7.94 -8.86 -9.99
C LYS A 270 -8.73 -9.76 -9.05
N LEU A 271 -8.93 -9.41 -7.77
CA LEU A 271 -9.55 -10.31 -6.78
C LEU A 271 -10.97 -9.89 -6.33
N GLY A 272 -11.55 -8.86 -6.93
CA GLY A 272 -12.98 -8.52 -6.76
C GLY A 272 -13.31 -7.10 -6.26
N GLY A 273 -12.40 -6.14 -6.44
CA GLY A 273 -12.61 -4.72 -6.13
C GLY A 273 -12.78 -4.45 -4.63
N ALA A 274 -13.75 -3.60 -4.30
CA ALA A 274 -14.04 -3.18 -2.92
C ALA A 274 -14.22 -4.34 -1.93
N SER A 275 -14.89 -5.41 -2.34
CA SER A 275 -15.10 -6.59 -1.51
C SER A 275 -13.78 -7.35 -1.21
N ALA A 276 -12.79 -7.25 -2.10
CA ALA A 276 -11.49 -7.92 -1.95
C ALA A 276 -10.60 -7.20 -0.95
N ILE A 277 -10.55 -5.87 -1.04
CA ILE A 277 -9.86 -5.02 -0.07
C ILE A 277 -10.55 -5.14 1.30
N SER A 278 -11.88 -5.13 1.37
CA SER A 278 -12.62 -5.31 2.62
C SER A 278 -12.50 -6.72 3.23
N ALA A 279 -12.02 -7.70 2.46
CA ALA A 279 -11.70 -9.04 2.97
C ALA A 279 -10.25 -9.09 3.49
N LEU A 280 -9.28 -8.57 2.72
CA LEU A 280 -7.87 -8.47 3.14
C LEU A 280 -7.72 -7.67 4.45
N VAL A 281 -8.37 -6.50 4.52
CA VAL A 281 -8.37 -5.57 5.67
C VAL A 281 -9.11 -6.15 6.89
N ALA A 282 -9.69 -7.34 6.77
CA ALA A 282 -10.33 -8.08 7.86
C ALA A 282 -9.68 -9.46 8.11
N ASP A 283 -8.56 -9.77 7.44
CA ASP A 283 -7.83 -11.02 7.59
C ASP A 283 -6.63 -10.85 8.53
N THR A 284 -6.66 -11.56 9.66
CA THR A 284 -5.66 -11.40 10.74
C THR A 284 -4.40 -12.25 10.57
N ASP A 285 -4.27 -12.98 9.46
CA ASP A 285 -3.06 -13.76 9.16
C ASP A 285 -1.89 -12.87 8.64
N THR A 286 -2.17 -11.59 8.30
CA THR A 286 -1.23 -10.51 7.90
C THR A 286 -0.42 -10.72 6.61
N GLY A 287 0.09 -9.63 6.05
CA GLY A 287 1.15 -9.61 5.04
C GLY A 287 0.82 -10.44 3.79
N GLY A 288 1.84 -11.10 3.24
CA GLY A 288 1.63 -12.01 2.11
C GLY A 288 0.72 -13.21 2.43
N LYS A 289 0.53 -13.56 3.71
CA LYS A 289 -0.26 -14.73 4.11
C LYS A 289 -1.77 -14.47 3.97
N GLY A 290 -2.26 -13.28 4.39
CA GLY A 290 -3.64 -12.85 4.12
C GLY A 290 -3.92 -12.63 2.63
N ILE A 291 -2.91 -12.24 1.86
CA ILE A 291 -3.00 -12.12 0.39
C ILE A 291 -3.16 -13.50 -0.27
N GLU A 292 -2.47 -14.53 0.21
CA GLU A 292 -2.67 -15.92 -0.24
C GLU A 292 -4.06 -16.47 0.12
N ASP A 293 -4.62 -16.09 1.28
CA ASP A 293 -5.99 -16.49 1.65
C ASP A 293 -7.04 -15.79 0.80
N LEU A 294 -6.90 -14.48 0.53
CA LEU A 294 -7.76 -13.75 -0.39
C LEU A 294 -7.71 -14.37 -1.80
N ALA A 295 -6.51 -14.66 -2.31
CA ALA A 295 -6.33 -15.25 -3.64
C ALA A 295 -6.84 -16.71 -3.70
N SER A 296 -6.82 -17.44 -2.57
CA SER A 296 -7.41 -18.77 -2.44
C SER A 296 -8.95 -18.74 -2.33
N ASN A 297 -9.54 -17.61 -1.95
CA ASN A 297 -10.98 -17.40 -1.80
C ASN A 297 -11.53 -16.29 -2.73
N PRO A 298 -11.31 -16.38 -4.06
CA PRO A 298 -11.56 -15.28 -4.99
C PRO A 298 -13.05 -14.89 -5.08
N LEU A 299 -13.30 -13.58 -5.07
CA LEU A 299 -14.63 -13.00 -4.99
C LEU A 299 -15.29 -12.80 -6.37
N PRO A 300 -16.60 -12.50 -6.44
CA PRO A 300 -17.30 -12.31 -7.71
C PRO A 300 -16.67 -11.24 -8.60
N GLY A 301 -16.28 -11.62 -9.81
CA GLY A 301 -15.60 -10.75 -10.78
C GLY A 301 -14.08 -10.97 -10.89
N SER A 302 -13.48 -11.80 -10.03
CA SER A 302 -12.03 -12.04 -10.03
C SER A 302 -11.48 -12.58 -11.36
N THR A 303 -10.27 -12.13 -11.69
CA THR A 303 -9.37 -12.73 -12.68
C THR A 303 -8.33 -13.59 -11.94
N PRO A 304 -8.17 -14.88 -12.26
CA PRO A 304 -7.16 -15.72 -11.60
C PRO A 304 -5.73 -15.22 -11.83
N ILE A 305 -4.98 -15.02 -10.74
CA ILE A 305 -3.57 -14.58 -10.72
C ILE A 305 -2.65 -15.56 -9.97
N GLY A 306 -3.15 -16.75 -9.65
CA GLY A 306 -2.49 -17.72 -8.75
C GLY A 306 -3.06 -17.69 -7.34
N THR A 307 -2.51 -18.54 -6.46
CA THR A 307 -2.89 -18.65 -5.04
C THR A 307 -1.65 -18.73 -4.12
N THR A 308 -0.50 -18.30 -4.63
CA THR A 308 0.77 -18.20 -3.88
C THR A 308 1.34 -16.80 -4.13
N MET A 309 2.10 -16.25 -3.19
CA MET A 309 2.76 -14.95 -3.39
C MET A 309 3.66 -14.98 -4.63
N SER A 310 4.33 -16.10 -4.91
CA SER A 310 5.17 -16.26 -6.11
C SER A 310 4.36 -16.11 -7.42
N ASP A 311 3.18 -16.72 -7.52
CA ASP A 311 2.34 -16.62 -8.72
C ASP A 311 1.66 -15.25 -8.85
N ILE A 312 1.19 -14.70 -7.73
CA ILE A 312 0.58 -13.36 -7.67
C ILE A 312 1.62 -12.32 -8.11
N PHE A 313 2.86 -12.42 -7.62
CA PHE A 313 3.96 -11.53 -7.97
C PHE A 313 4.44 -11.72 -9.42
N ALA A 314 4.47 -12.94 -9.94
CA ALA A 314 4.74 -13.20 -11.36
C ALA A 314 3.76 -12.45 -12.28
N ASN A 315 2.46 -12.50 -11.96
CA ASN A 315 1.43 -11.80 -12.71
C ASN A 315 1.48 -10.27 -12.50
N PHE A 316 1.69 -9.79 -11.26
CA PHE A 316 1.83 -8.36 -10.93
C PHE A 316 3.02 -7.71 -11.64
N THR A 317 4.22 -8.31 -11.57
CA THR A 317 5.44 -7.76 -12.18
C THR A 317 5.29 -7.61 -13.70
N LEU A 318 4.61 -8.54 -14.36
CA LEU A 318 4.25 -8.42 -15.78
C LEU A 318 3.19 -7.33 -16.02
N ALA A 319 2.15 -7.26 -15.18
CA ALA A 319 1.10 -6.26 -15.29
C ALA A 319 1.63 -4.82 -15.20
N VAL A 320 2.44 -4.53 -14.19
CA VAL A 320 3.03 -3.20 -14.01
C VAL A 320 4.12 -2.89 -15.04
N SER A 321 4.76 -3.91 -15.64
CA SER A 321 5.75 -3.71 -16.71
C SER A 321 5.12 -3.40 -18.08
N ILE A 322 4.05 -4.11 -18.46
CA ILE A 322 3.50 -4.03 -19.83
C ILE A 322 2.20 -3.25 -19.94
N ASP A 323 1.39 -3.25 -18.88
CA ASP A 323 0.00 -2.80 -18.80
C ASP A 323 -0.82 -3.09 -20.07
N SER A 324 -1.36 -4.31 -20.12
CA SER A 324 -2.22 -4.82 -21.17
C SER A 324 -3.60 -5.20 -20.62
N GLY A 325 -4.66 -4.76 -21.29
CA GLY A 325 -6.05 -5.16 -21.01
C GLY A 325 -6.39 -6.63 -21.34
N GLN A 326 -5.43 -7.55 -21.23
CA GLN A 326 -5.60 -8.99 -21.38
C GLN A 326 -5.42 -9.69 -20.03
N GLY A 327 -6.55 -9.96 -19.36
CA GLY A 327 -6.59 -10.77 -18.14
C GLY A 327 -5.73 -10.21 -17.00
N ALA A 328 -4.71 -10.96 -16.60
CA ALA A 328 -3.85 -10.63 -15.48
C ALA A 328 -2.80 -9.54 -15.79
N PHE A 329 -2.48 -9.29 -17.07
CA PHE A 329 -1.23 -8.60 -17.47
C PHE A 329 -1.35 -7.06 -17.63
N GLY A 330 -2.17 -6.41 -16.81
CA GLY A 330 -2.33 -4.95 -16.76
C GLY A 330 -3.40 -4.55 -15.75
N PHE A 331 -3.75 -3.27 -15.71
CA PHE A 331 -4.74 -2.71 -14.78
C PHE A 331 -6.01 -2.27 -15.55
N SER A 332 -7.19 -2.43 -14.97
CA SER A 332 -8.44 -1.84 -15.49
C SER A 332 -8.96 -0.67 -14.63
N ASN A 333 -8.41 -0.54 -13.41
CA ASN A 333 -8.68 0.50 -12.44
C ASN A 333 -7.59 1.59 -12.34
N LEU A 334 -6.54 1.55 -13.18
CA LEU A 334 -5.43 2.51 -13.17
C LEU A 334 -4.80 2.61 -14.57
N ASP A 335 -4.75 3.81 -15.16
CA ASP A 335 -4.11 4.03 -16.47
C ASP A 335 -2.58 4.20 -16.33
N LEU A 336 -1.76 3.27 -16.87
CA LEU A 336 -0.30 3.35 -16.78
C LEU A 336 0.37 3.91 -18.05
N SER A 337 1.01 5.06 -17.90
CA SER A 337 1.80 5.71 -18.96
C SER A 337 3.13 4.99 -19.21
N THR A 338 3.68 5.09 -20.44
CA THR A 338 4.92 4.37 -20.82
C THR A 338 6.18 4.87 -20.09
N GLY A 339 6.21 6.14 -19.67
CA GLY A 339 7.39 6.77 -19.07
C GLY A 339 6.98 7.83 -18.06
N CYS A 340 7.74 7.90 -16.98
CA CYS A 340 7.37 8.59 -15.75
C CYS A 340 7.39 10.11 -15.90
N ILE A 341 6.22 10.72 -15.70
CA ILE A 341 5.99 12.17 -15.79
C ILE A 341 4.98 12.58 -14.72
N ALA A 342 5.12 13.77 -14.13
CA ALA A 342 4.38 14.22 -12.94
C ALA A 342 2.83 14.34 -13.06
N ALA A 343 2.26 14.00 -14.22
CA ALA A 343 0.82 14.02 -14.48
C ALA A 343 0.18 12.63 -14.64
N TYR A 344 0.98 11.55 -14.70
CA TYR A 344 0.50 10.19 -14.89
C TYR A 344 1.39 9.18 -14.17
N VAL A 345 0.78 8.19 -13.53
CA VAL A 345 1.51 6.99 -13.07
C VAL A 345 2.13 6.29 -14.28
N CYS A 346 3.34 5.75 -14.13
CA CYS A 346 4.05 5.02 -15.18
C CYS A 346 4.15 3.52 -14.89
N LYS A 347 4.29 2.76 -15.99
CA LYS A 347 4.73 1.36 -15.97
C LYS A 347 6.11 1.24 -15.32
N ALA A 348 6.38 0.10 -14.69
CA ALA A 348 7.72 -0.24 -14.21
C ALA A 348 8.73 -0.16 -15.37
N GLN A 349 9.80 0.60 -15.17
CA GLN A 349 10.74 0.94 -16.23
C GLN A 349 11.65 -0.25 -16.56
N MET A 350 11.78 -0.55 -17.85
CA MET A 350 12.50 -1.73 -18.32
C MET A 350 14.00 -1.68 -17.95
N SER A 351 14.49 -2.75 -17.36
CA SER A 351 15.87 -2.93 -16.89
C SER A 351 16.85 -3.28 -18.01
N GLY A 352 16.32 -3.55 -19.21
CA GLY A 352 17.07 -3.72 -20.46
C GLY A 352 16.17 -4.20 -21.60
N PHE A 353 16.69 -4.14 -22.83
CA PHE A 353 16.02 -4.74 -23.99
C PHE A 353 17.05 -5.28 -25.00
N ASN A 354 16.61 -6.17 -25.89
CA ASN A 354 17.34 -6.52 -27.09
C ASN A 354 16.43 -6.75 -28.30
N ASP A 355 16.81 -6.18 -29.43
CA ASP A 355 16.20 -6.45 -30.73
C ASP A 355 17.22 -6.75 -31.84
N GLN A 356 18.51 -6.94 -31.48
CA GLN A 356 19.59 -7.26 -32.42
C GLN A 356 20.25 -8.60 -32.04
N TRP A 357 20.04 -9.65 -32.84
CA TRP A 357 20.51 -11.01 -32.53
C TRP A 357 21.75 -11.43 -33.31
N VAL A 358 22.74 -10.52 -33.37
CA VAL A 358 24.05 -10.78 -34.01
C VAL A 358 25.02 -11.52 -33.08
N ASN A 359 24.87 -11.33 -31.77
CA ASN A 359 25.64 -11.99 -30.72
C ASN A 359 24.69 -12.35 -29.56
N PRO A 360 25.09 -13.24 -28.63
CA PRO A 360 24.45 -13.34 -27.33
C PRO A 360 24.38 -11.98 -26.62
N TRP A 361 23.23 -11.66 -26.03
CA TRP A 361 23.00 -10.45 -25.26
C TRP A 361 23.22 -10.74 -23.77
N THR A 362 23.66 -9.73 -23.01
CA THR A 362 23.83 -9.82 -21.56
C THR A 362 23.53 -8.47 -20.93
N SER A 363 22.72 -8.46 -19.87
CA SER A 363 22.41 -7.26 -19.10
C SER A 363 23.62 -6.75 -18.32
N PRO A 364 23.60 -5.48 -17.86
CA PRO A 364 24.37 -5.08 -16.67
C PRO A 364 24.05 -5.99 -15.48
N LEU A 365 24.95 -6.04 -14.50
CA LEU A 365 24.62 -6.58 -13.17
C LEU A 365 23.54 -5.69 -12.55
N GLN A 366 22.43 -6.29 -12.15
CA GLN A 366 21.34 -5.62 -11.46
C GLN A 366 21.32 -6.03 -10.00
N GLU A 367 21.09 -5.07 -9.11
CA GLU A 367 20.73 -5.31 -7.71
C GLU A 367 19.20 -5.39 -7.59
N LEU A 368 18.72 -6.25 -6.68
CA LEU A 368 17.32 -6.45 -6.32
C LEU A 368 17.22 -6.58 -4.80
N GLU A 369 16.25 -5.89 -4.19
CA GLU A 369 15.79 -6.19 -2.84
C GLU A 369 14.89 -7.44 -2.85
N GLY A 370 14.70 -8.05 -1.68
CA GLY A 370 13.69 -9.07 -1.48
C GLY A 370 12.32 -8.57 -1.90
N TRP A 371 11.62 -9.32 -2.75
CA TRP A 371 10.37 -8.94 -3.41
C TRP A 371 10.45 -7.62 -4.20
N GLY A 372 11.63 -7.30 -4.73
CA GLY A 372 11.85 -6.39 -5.85
C GLY A 372 12.08 -7.14 -7.17
N MET A 373 11.90 -6.47 -8.30
CA MET A 373 11.88 -7.07 -9.65
C MET A 373 12.79 -6.38 -10.68
N ARG A 374 13.03 -7.07 -11.80
CA ARG A 374 13.62 -6.52 -13.03
C ARG A 374 12.87 -7.04 -14.26
N ALA A 375 12.64 -6.18 -15.24
CA ALA A 375 11.89 -6.49 -16.46
C ALA A 375 12.71 -6.25 -17.73
N TYR A 376 12.57 -7.14 -18.71
CA TYR A 376 13.35 -7.14 -19.95
C TYR A 376 12.46 -7.40 -21.17
N LYS A 377 12.74 -6.69 -22.26
CA LYS A 377 11.98 -6.80 -23.52
C LYS A 377 12.83 -7.35 -24.67
N PHE A 378 12.31 -8.34 -25.38
CA PHE A 378 12.97 -9.03 -26.48
C PHE A 378 12.06 -9.08 -27.73
N ASN A 379 12.56 -8.56 -28.86
CA ASN A 379 11.84 -8.54 -30.15
C ASN A 379 12.77 -8.93 -31.32
N GLN A 380 12.24 -8.98 -32.54
CA GLN A 380 13.01 -9.18 -33.80
C GLN A 380 13.82 -10.48 -33.88
N GLY A 381 13.29 -11.60 -33.36
CA GLY A 381 13.90 -12.92 -33.52
C GLY A 381 13.98 -13.41 -34.98
N SER A 382 14.57 -14.59 -35.19
CA SER A 382 14.80 -15.18 -36.53
C SER A 382 13.95 -16.41 -36.86
N GLY A 383 13.04 -16.80 -35.96
CA GLY A 383 12.36 -18.10 -35.91
C GLY A 383 13.15 -19.16 -35.12
N ALA A 384 14.43 -18.92 -34.81
CA ALA A 384 15.20 -19.79 -33.93
C ALA A 384 14.77 -19.63 -32.45
N PRO A 385 14.81 -20.70 -31.62
CA PRO A 385 14.42 -20.61 -30.22
C PRO A 385 15.24 -19.59 -29.43
N LEU A 386 14.57 -18.73 -28.66
CA LEU A 386 15.18 -17.77 -27.75
C LEU A 386 15.40 -18.42 -26.37
N ASN A 387 16.65 -18.68 -26.02
CA ASN A 387 17.06 -19.15 -24.70
C ASN A 387 17.42 -17.96 -23.80
N ILE A 388 16.83 -17.93 -22.60
CA ILE A 388 17.04 -16.89 -21.59
C ILE A 388 17.51 -17.54 -20.29
N MET A 389 18.53 -16.97 -19.66
CA MET A 389 19.07 -17.40 -18.36
C MET A 389 19.27 -16.19 -17.44
N VAL A 390 18.73 -16.26 -16.23
CA VAL A 390 19.12 -15.40 -15.11
C VAL A 390 20.21 -16.13 -14.33
N GLN A 391 21.35 -15.46 -14.13
CA GLN A 391 22.43 -15.95 -13.29
C GLN A 391 22.52 -15.06 -12.03
N PRO A 392 22.00 -15.53 -10.88
CA PRO A 392 22.00 -14.79 -9.63
C PRO A 392 23.28 -14.96 -8.81
N SER A 393 23.42 -14.17 -7.75
CA SER A 393 24.39 -14.34 -6.65
C SER A 393 24.07 -15.48 -5.69
N GLU A 394 22.78 -15.80 -5.54
CA GLU A 394 22.26 -16.75 -4.54
C GLU A 394 20.93 -17.41 -4.99
N PHE A 395 20.38 -18.27 -4.14
CA PHE A 395 19.07 -18.91 -4.33
C PHE A 395 17.93 -17.96 -3.94
N GLY A 396 16.71 -18.26 -4.39
CA GLY A 396 15.52 -17.42 -4.19
C GLY A 396 15.14 -16.58 -5.41
N PHE A 397 15.95 -16.60 -6.49
CA PHE A 397 15.52 -15.99 -7.74
C PHE A 397 14.48 -16.84 -8.46
N GLU A 398 13.40 -16.18 -8.86
CA GLU A 398 12.32 -16.73 -9.69
C GLU A 398 12.16 -15.90 -10.97
N GLY A 399 11.34 -16.40 -11.91
CA GLY A 399 11.13 -15.71 -13.17
C GLY A 399 9.95 -16.20 -14.02
N ALA A 400 9.47 -15.31 -14.87
CA ALA A 400 8.38 -15.56 -15.81
C ALA A 400 8.70 -15.00 -17.20
N LEU A 401 8.27 -15.72 -18.24
CA LEU A 401 8.27 -15.26 -19.63
C LEU A 401 6.84 -14.98 -20.06
N LEU A 402 6.63 -13.86 -20.77
CA LEU A 402 5.35 -13.50 -21.36
C LEU A 402 5.55 -13.31 -22.87
N ALA A 403 5.07 -14.28 -23.64
CA ALA A 403 5.21 -14.34 -25.09
C ALA A 403 3.92 -13.88 -25.78
N LYS A 404 4.06 -13.03 -26.81
CA LYS A 404 2.95 -12.52 -27.64
C LYS A 404 2.85 -13.28 -28.95
N ASP A 405 1.70 -13.92 -29.18
CA ASP A 405 1.39 -14.56 -30.46
C ASP A 405 1.26 -13.50 -31.57
N SER A 406 2.02 -13.67 -32.65
CA SER A 406 2.15 -12.70 -33.74
C SER A 406 0.90 -12.60 -34.63
N SER A 407 0.01 -13.61 -34.57
CA SER A 407 -1.17 -13.73 -35.43
C SER A 407 -2.46 -13.20 -34.80
N THR A 408 -2.56 -13.30 -33.47
CA THR A 408 -3.71 -12.92 -32.63
C THR A 408 -3.44 -11.71 -31.75
N GLY A 409 -2.17 -11.44 -31.43
CA GLY A 409 -1.77 -10.47 -30.41
C GLY A 409 -2.05 -10.93 -28.98
N SER A 410 -2.38 -12.20 -28.76
CA SER A 410 -2.64 -12.76 -27.43
C SER A 410 -1.35 -12.97 -26.63
N TRP A 411 -1.39 -12.63 -25.34
CA TRP A 411 -0.29 -12.89 -24.41
C TRP A 411 -0.41 -14.28 -23.75
N SER A 412 0.73 -14.93 -23.56
CA SER A 412 0.84 -16.24 -22.91
C SER A 412 2.02 -16.25 -21.93
N MET A 413 1.74 -16.59 -20.65
CA MET A 413 2.77 -16.63 -19.60
C MET A 413 3.28 -18.07 -19.39
N SER A 414 4.59 -18.21 -19.15
CA SER A 414 5.20 -19.42 -18.62
C SER A 414 6.17 -19.09 -17.48
N ARG A 415 6.18 -19.92 -16.42
CA ARG A 415 7.21 -19.84 -15.39
C ARG A 415 8.54 -20.38 -15.93
N MET A 416 9.63 -19.74 -15.56
CA MET A 416 10.98 -20.22 -15.86
C MET A 416 11.37 -21.35 -14.89
N ARG A 417 12.31 -22.20 -15.28
CA ARG A 417 12.85 -23.27 -14.44
C ARG A 417 14.05 -22.76 -13.64
N VAL A 418 13.92 -22.70 -12.32
CA VAL A 418 15.07 -22.61 -11.39
C VAL A 418 15.84 -23.93 -11.37
N ASP A 419 17.17 -23.87 -11.42
CA ASP A 419 18.01 -25.04 -11.19
C ASP A 419 18.32 -25.23 -9.69
N PRO A 420 17.99 -26.40 -9.08
CA PRO A 420 18.16 -26.63 -7.65
C PRO A 420 19.62 -26.80 -7.21
N VAL A 421 20.60 -26.81 -8.13
CA VAL A 421 22.03 -26.91 -7.83
C VAL A 421 22.75 -25.57 -7.94
N THR A 422 22.31 -24.68 -8.84
CA THR A 422 23.00 -23.39 -9.10
C THR A 422 22.16 -22.14 -8.82
N GLY A 423 20.85 -22.28 -8.59
CA GLY A 423 19.91 -21.16 -8.49
C GLY A 423 19.63 -20.46 -9.83
N SER A 424 20.29 -20.85 -10.92
CA SER A 424 20.13 -20.22 -12.24
C SER A 424 18.71 -20.43 -12.77
N VAL A 425 18.03 -19.36 -13.17
CA VAL A 425 16.65 -19.39 -13.66
C VAL A 425 16.66 -19.43 -15.18
N THR A 426 15.96 -20.39 -15.80
CA THR A 426 16.12 -20.72 -17.23
C THR A 426 14.79 -20.82 -17.96
N GLY A 427 14.70 -20.28 -19.17
CA GLY A 427 13.49 -20.28 -19.98
C GLY A 427 13.77 -20.28 -21.48
N LEU A 428 12.83 -20.80 -22.26
CA LEU A 428 12.96 -21.01 -23.70
C LEU A 428 11.66 -20.64 -24.41
N ILE A 429 11.73 -19.76 -25.41
CA ILE A 429 10.61 -19.47 -26.32
C ILE A 429 10.93 -20.06 -27.69
N HIS A 430 10.01 -20.84 -28.23
CA HIS A 430 10.08 -21.37 -29.59
C HIS A 430 9.54 -20.35 -30.60
N ASP A 431 9.95 -20.48 -31.87
CA ASP A 431 9.37 -19.74 -33.00
C ASP A 431 9.38 -18.21 -32.84
N PHE A 432 10.38 -17.71 -32.10
CA PHE A 432 10.57 -16.30 -31.79
C PHE A 432 11.10 -15.53 -33.01
N GLY A 433 10.31 -14.57 -33.49
CA GLY A 433 10.48 -13.91 -34.79
C GLY A 433 9.55 -14.43 -35.89
N THR A 434 8.80 -15.50 -35.65
CA THR A 434 7.77 -16.02 -36.57
C THR A 434 6.40 -16.05 -35.91
N ASP A 435 6.15 -16.98 -35.00
CA ASP A 435 4.84 -17.15 -34.35
C ASP A 435 4.77 -16.34 -33.03
N VAL A 436 5.93 -15.95 -32.48
CA VAL A 436 6.04 -14.99 -31.36
C VAL A 436 6.79 -13.73 -31.81
N ASP A 437 6.17 -12.54 -31.74
CA ASP A 437 6.80 -11.29 -32.19
C ASP A 437 7.46 -10.46 -31.06
N GLU A 438 7.01 -10.68 -29.83
CA GLU A 438 7.48 -9.99 -28.62
C GLU A 438 7.52 -10.95 -27.43
N VAL A 439 8.59 -10.88 -26.65
CA VAL A 439 8.77 -11.60 -25.39
C VAL A 439 9.18 -10.61 -24.32
N TRP A 440 8.44 -10.59 -23.22
CA TRP A 440 8.91 -9.99 -21.96
C TRP A 440 9.43 -11.08 -21.04
N MET A 441 10.41 -10.72 -20.21
CA MET A 441 10.84 -11.54 -19.08
C MET A 441 10.87 -10.68 -17.82
N THR A 442 10.28 -11.18 -16.74
CA THR A 442 10.46 -10.65 -15.39
C THR A 442 11.20 -11.65 -14.52
N THR A 443 12.03 -11.14 -13.61
CA THR A 443 12.71 -11.90 -12.57
C THR A 443 12.75 -11.09 -11.28
N TRP A 444 12.65 -11.77 -10.15
CA TRP A 444 12.57 -11.18 -8.82
C TRP A 444 13.28 -12.07 -7.79
N TYR A 445 13.56 -11.52 -6.63
CA TYR A 445 14.23 -12.22 -5.52
C TYR A 445 13.22 -12.53 -4.41
N GLU A 446 12.81 -13.78 -4.28
CA GLU A 446 12.03 -14.27 -3.14
C GLU A 446 12.99 -14.48 -1.95
N SER A 447 13.14 -13.44 -1.14
CA SER A 447 14.02 -13.44 0.03
C SER A 447 13.49 -14.31 1.15
N ALA A 448 14.37 -15.04 1.84
CA ALA A 448 14.00 -15.93 2.95
C ALA A 448 13.47 -15.21 4.22
N VAL A 449 13.35 -13.88 4.17
CA VAL A 449 12.53 -13.08 5.08
C VAL A 449 11.63 -12.24 4.19
N ASP A 450 10.32 -12.44 4.36
CA ASP A 450 9.30 -12.08 3.39
C ASP A 450 8.72 -10.68 3.60
N ASP A 451 8.00 -10.47 4.71
CA ASP A 451 7.39 -9.20 5.12
C ASP A 451 8.19 -8.59 6.29
N CYS A 452 8.47 -7.29 6.24
CA CYS A 452 9.27 -6.62 7.27
C CYS A 452 9.00 -5.11 7.36
N ASP A 453 8.70 -4.64 8.57
CA ASP A 453 8.79 -3.23 8.93
C ASP A 453 10.18 -2.95 9.53
N TYR A 454 11.05 -2.20 8.85
CA TYR A 454 12.50 -2.10 9.13
C TYR A 454 12.84 -1.59 10.54
N ASN A 455 12.01 -0.69 11.10
CA ASN A 455 12.18 -0.13 12.44
C ASN A 455 11.72 -1.07 13.57
N TYR A 456 11.36 -2.33 13.26
CA TYR A 456 10.68 -3.24 14.17
C TYR A 456 11.34 -4.62 14.24
N ALA A 457 11.12 -5.32 15.36
CA ALA A 457 11.69 -6.65 15.60
C ALA A 457 11.09 -7.78 14.73
N THR A 458 10.08 -7.49 13.91
CA THR A 458 9.40 -8.44 13.01
C THR A 458 10.33 -9.12 12.01
N CYS A 459 11.38 -8.41 11.58
CA CYS A 459 12.23 -8.86 10.47
C CYS A 459 13.24 -9.95 10.85
N GLY A 460 13.57 -10.10 12.14
CA GLY A 460 14.54 -11.09 12.63
C GLY A 460 16.00 -10.93 12.18
N ILE A 461 16.33 -9.99 11.26
CA ILE A 461 17.68 -9.81 10.72
C ILE A 461 18.50 -8.84 11.59
N THR A 462 19.73 -9.23 11.94
CA THR A 462 20.63 -8.43 12.80
C THR A 462 21.42 -7.35 12.08
N SER A 463 21.25 -7.16 10.76
CA SER A 463 21.99 -6.18 9.95
C SER A 463 21.26 -4.84 9.78
N GLY A 464 19.98 -4.77 10.15
CA GLY A 464 19.07 -3.70 9.73
C GLY A 464 18.68 -3.83 8.26
N SER A 465 19.67 -3.77 7.37
CA SER A 465 19.53 -3.75 5.90
C SER A 465 18.47 -4.69 5.31
N TYR A 466 17.76 -4.20 4.30
CA TYR A 466 16.97 -5.02 3.37
C TYR A 466 17.80 -6.22 2.86
N PRO A 467 17.18 -7.40 2.65
CA PRO A 467 17.83 -8.49 1.95
C PRO A 467 18.05 -8.05 0.50
N THR A 468 19.30 -7.96 0.07
CA THR A 468 19.65 -7.64 -1.32
C THR A 468 20.43 -8.77 -1.95
N ALA A 469 20.15 -9.01 -3.23
CA ALA A 469 20.86 -9.95 -4.07
C ALA A 469 21.10 -9.33 -5.45
N THR A 470 21.89 -9.99 -6.29
CA THR A 470 22.23 -9.49 -7.62
C THR A 470 22.02 -10.53 -8.69
N ALA A 471 21.70 -10.09 -9.91
CA ALA A 471 21.54 -10.96 -11.06
C ALA A 471 22.07 -10.34 -12.36
N THR A 472 22.51 -11.21 -13.28
CA THR A 472 22.68 -10.88 -14.70
C THR A 472 21.73 -11.71 -15.54
N VAL A 473 21.25 -11.15 -16.63
CA VAL A 473 20.40 -11.84 -17.60
C VAL A 473 21.17 -12.04 -18.89
N GLN A 474 21.17 -13.27 -19.40
CA GLN A 474 21.74 -13.66 -20.68
C GLN A 474 20.62 -14.11 -21.61
N ALA A 475 20.66 -13.68 -22.87
CA ALA A 475 19.65 -14.04 -23.87
C ALA A 475 20.32 -14.32 -25.22
N MET A 476 19.98 -15.43 -25.86
CA MET A 476 20.54 -15.79 -27.18
C MET A 476 19.59 -16.66 -28.00
N LEU A 477 19.73 -16.59 -29.34
CA LEU A 477 19.04 -17.50 -30.24
C LEU A 477 19.84 -18.80 -30.39
N VAL A 478 19.16 -19.94 -30.29
CA VAL A 478 19.76 -21.28 -30.46
C VAL A 478 19.76 -21.64 -31.94
N THR A 479 20.75 -21.15 -32.67
CA THR A 479 20.88 -21.35 -34.13
C THR A 479 21.61 -22.63 -34.53
N ASP A 480 22.48 -23.14 -33.66
CA ASP A 480 23.27 -24.35 -33.89
C ASP A 480 22.66 -25.57 -33.15
N PRO A 481 22.68 -26.77 -33.74
CA PRO A 481 22.19 -27.98 -33.08
C PRO A 481 23.10 -28.37 -31.92
N ALA A 482 22.52 -28.81 -30.80
CA ALA A 482 23.29 -29.25 -29.63
C ALA A 482 24.18 -30.46 -29.96
N GLU A 483 25.49 -30.31 -29.84
CA GLU A 483 26.46 -31.40 -29.99
C GLU A 483 26.39 -32.37 -28.80
N VAL A 484 25.54 -33.40 -28.93
CA VAL A 484 25.50 -34.51 -27.97
C VAL A 484 26.73 -35.40 -28.18
N SER A 485 27.74 -35.21 -27.34
CA SER A 485 28.85 -36.16 -27.18
C SER A 485 28.34 -37.43 -26.50
N ILE A 486 28.47 -38.59 -27.16
CA ILE A 486 28.00 -39.92 -26.72
C ILE A 486 29.21 -40.80 -26.36
#